data_AF-A0A820N4I0-F1
#
_entry.id   AF-A0A820N4I0-F1
#
_cell.length_a   1.000
_cell.length_b   1.000
_cell.length_c   1.000
_cell.angle_alpha   90.00
_cell.angle_beta   90.00
_cell.angle_gamma   90.00
#
_symmetry.space_group_name_H-M   'P 1'
#
loop_
_entity.id
_entity.type
_entity.pdbx_description
1 polymer ?
#
loop_
_entity_poly.entity_id
_entity_poly.type
_entity_poly.pdbx_seq_one_letter_code
_entity_poly.pdbx_strand_id
1 'polypeptide(L)'
;YHATHAIVYAQLYTNGICYGLHLFIVPIRDPLTYKTFDGIEAGDIGAKCGWNGLDNGFLILRNYRIPRENLLNKHGDVLPDGTYKTPFKSSNKRFGASLGALS
;
A
#
# COMPACT_ATOMS: atom_id res chain seq x y z
N TYR A 1 6.08 -14.32 -10.30
CA TYR A 1 5.08 -13.27 -9.97
C TYR A 1 3.94 -13.89 -9.20
N HIS A 2 4.13 -14.14 -7.92
CA HIS A 2 3.23 -15.05 -7.20
C HIS A 2 2.35 -14.37 -6.15
N ALA A 3 2.71 -13.16 -5.73
CA ALA A 3 1.94 -12.45 -4.70
C ALA A 3 0.51 -12.14 -5.18
N THR A 4 -0.47 -12.63 -4.43
CA THR A 4 -1.90 -12.30 -4.63
C THR A 4 -2.28 -11.00 -3.94
N HIS A 5 -1.55 -10.63 -2.90
CA HIS A 5 -1.72 -9.41 -2.11
C HIS A 5 -0.37 -8.73 -1.90
N ALA A 6 -0.40 -7.41 -1.73
CA ALA A 6 0.77 -6.62 -1.36
C ALA A 6 0.42 -5.67 -0.22
N ILE A 7 1.40 -5.38 0.62
CA ILE A 7 1.36 -4.22 1.50
C ILE A 7 1.95 -3.05 0.71
N VAL A 8 1.14 -2.05 0.42
CA VAL A 8 1.53 -0.87 -0.36
C VAL A 8 1.66 0.33 0.56
N TYR A 9 2.79 1.01 0.47
CA TYR A 9 2.99 2.33 1.07
C TYR A 9 2.50 3.40 0.10
N ALA A 10 1.61 4.28 0.56
CA ALA A 10 1.12 5.41 -0.23
C ALA A 10 0.83 6.61 0.67
N GLN A 11 0.76 7.81 0.05
CA GLN A 11 0.31 9.00 0.76
C GLN A 11 -1.21 8.92 0.97
N LEU A 12 -1.64 9.02 2.24
CA LEU A 12 -3.05 9.04 2.59
C LEU A 12 -3.61 10.46 2.43
N TYR A 13 -4.60 10.60 1.54
CA TYR A 13 -5.40 11.81 1.39
C TYR A 13 -6.84 11.55 1.85
N THR A 14 -7.38 12.43 2.69
CA THR A 14 -8.81 12.45 3.04
C THR A 14 -9.27 13.88 3.28
N ASN A 15 -10.50 14.22 2.85
CA ASN A 15 -11.06 15.58 2.93
C ASN A 15 -10.12 16.68 2.40
N GLY A 16 -9.39 16.37 1.32
CA GLY A 16 -8.43 17.29 0.69
C GLY A 16 -7.09 17.46 1.43
N ILE A 17 -6.87 16.78 2.56
CA ILE A 17 -5.67 16.91 3.38
C ILE A 17 -4.78 15.66 3.22
N CYS A 18 -3.48 15.88 3.03
CA CYS A 18 -2.46 14.82 3.03
C CYS A 18 -1.97 14.53 4.46
N TYR A 19 -2.14 13.30 4.92
CA TYR A 19 -1.67 12.84 6.23
C TYR A 19 -0.33 12.08 6.16
N GLY A 20 0.27 12.02 4.97
CA GLY A 20 1.55 11.39 4.72
C GLY A 20 1.45 9.87 4.57
N LEU A 21 2.59 9.20 4.74
CA LEU A 21 2.76 7.79 4.41
C LEU A 21 1.92 6.87 5.31
N HIS A 22 1.10 6.03 4.70
CA HIS A 22 0.33 4.98 5.37
C HIS A 22 0.43 3.67 4.58
N LEU A 23 -0.02 2.61 5.24
CA LEU A 23 0.07 1.24 4.78
C LEU A 23 -1.29 0.71 4.39
N PHE A 24 -1.37 0.07 3.23
CA PHE A 24 -2.61 -0.50 2.70
C PHE A 24 -2.38 -1.95 2.29
N ILE A 25 -3.29 -2.83 2.68
CA ILE A 25 -3.36 -4.18 2.11
C ILE A 25 -4.07 -4.07 0.76
N VAL A 26 -3.39 -4.41 -0.32
CA VAL A 26 -3.92 -4.30 -1.68
C VAL A 26 -4.00 -5.69 -2.31
N PRO A 27 -5.20 -6.20 -2.62
CA PRO A 27 -5.36 -7.36 -3.47
C PRO A 27 -4.86 -7.03 -4.88
N ILE A 28 -3.91 -7.82 -5.39
CA ILE A 28 -3.23 -7.62 -6.68
C ILE A 28 -3.75 -8.59 -7.73
N ARG A 29 -3.98 -9.84 -7.34
CA ARG A 29 -4.39 -10.91 -8.25
C ARG A 29 -5.53 -11.72 -7.65
N ASP A 30 -6.38 -12.24 -8.51
CA ASP A 30 -7.33 -13.28 -8.15
C ASP A 30 -6.55 -14.55 -7.72
N PRO A 31 -6.82 -15.11 -6.53
CA PRO A 31 -6.02 -16.20 -5.97
C PRO A 31 -6.23 -17.55 -6.67
N LEU A 32 -7.28 -17.69 -7.49
CA LEU A 32 -7.56 -18.92 -8.23
C LEU A 32 -6.95 -18.89 -9.64
N THR A 33 -7.06 -17.74 -10.31
CA THR A 33 -6.63 -17.56 -11.70
C THR A 33 -5.26 -16.90 -11.84
N TYR A 34 -4.74 -16.28 -10.77
CA TYR A 34 -3.51 -15.49 -10.73
C TYR A 34 -3.46 -14.30 -11.70
N LYS A 35 -4.61 -13.95 -12.30
CA LYS A 35 -4.76 -12.75 -13.13
C LYS A 35 -4.83 -11.52 -12.26
N THR A 36 -4.24 -10.42 -12.72
CA THR A 36 -4.35 -9.12 -12.05
C THR A 36 -5.79 -8.60 -12.13
N PHE A 37 -6.23 -7.85 -11.11
CA PHE A 37 -7.50 -7.14 -11.16
C PHE A 37 -7.44 -5.94 -12.13
N ASP A 38 -8.61 -5.48 -12.59
CA ASP A 38 -8.71 -4.32 -13.47
C ASP A 38 -8.10 -3.07 -12.84
N GLY A 39 -7.35 -2.30 -13.63
CA GLY A 39 -6.61 -1.13 -13.15
C GLY A 39 -5.28 -1.46 -12.48
N ILE A 40 -4.86 -2.73 -12.45
CA ILE A 40 -3.54 -3.15 -11.96
C ILE A 40 -2.67 -3.63 -13.12
N GLU A 41 -1.44 -3.13 -13.16
CA GLU A 41 -0.37 -3.62 -14.03
C GLU A 41 0.78 -4.11 -13.13
N ALA A 42 1.22 -5.35 -13.32
CA ALA A 42 2.30 -5.93 -12.54
C ALA A 42 3.11 -6.94 -13.35
N GLY A 43 4.44 -6.90 -13.23
CA GLY A 43 5.35 -7.77 -13.97
C GLY A 43 6.76 -7.78 -13.40
N ASP A 44 7.68 -8.47 -14.07
CA ASP A 44 9.11 -8.52 -13.71
C ASP A 44 9.82 -7.23 -14.07
N ILE A 45 10.87 -6.91 -13.33
CA ILE A 45 11.80 -5.84 -13.72
C ILE A 45 12.90 -6.32 -14.68
N GLY A 46 12.97 -7.62 -14.96
CA GLY A 46 13.91 -8.25 -15.87
C GLY A 46 15.17 -8.78 -15.18
N ALA A 47 16.19 -9.03 -16.01
CA ALA A 47 17.48 -9.50 -15.57
C ALA A 47 18.16 -8.50 -14.63
N LYS A 48 18.72 -9.04 -13.55
CA LYS A 48 19.43 -8.32 -12.49
C LYS A 48 20.90 -8.76 -12.48
N CYS A 49 21.78 -7.92 -11.91
CA CYS A 49 23.21 -8.24 -11.72
C CYS A 49 23.41 -9.53 -10.88
N GLY A 50 22.45 -9.83 -10.00
CA GLY A 50 22.35 -11.10 -9.29
C GLY A 50 20.92 -11.35 -8.84
N TRP A 51 20.68 -12.47 -8.16
CA TRP A 51 19.38 -12.79 -7.55
C TRP A 51 18.27 -12.95 -8.60
N ASN A 52 18.64 -13.43 -9.80
CA ASN A 52 17.71 -13.67 -10.91
C ASN A 52 16.66 -14.75 -10.62
N GLY A 53 16.83 -15.56 -9.56
CA GLY A 53 15.83 -16.50 -9.08
C GLY A 53 14.67 -15.87 -8.31
N LEU A 54 14.75 -14.58 -7.97
CA LEU A 54 13.65 -13.84 -7.33
C LEU A 54 12.86 -13.04 -8.37
N ASP A 55 11.54 -13.04 -8.20
CA ASP A 55 10.57 -12.35 -9.04
C ASP A 55 10.35 -10.90 -8.62
N ASN A 56 11.45 -10.16 -8.39
CA ASN A 56 11.38 -8.72 -8.13
C ASN A 56 10.62 -8.05 -9.28
N GLY A 57 9.53 -7.37 -8.94
CA GLY A 57 8.60 -6.84 -9.92
C GLY A 57 8.30 -5.36 -9.75
N PHE A 58 7.49 -4.86 -10.68
CA PHE A 58 6.86 -3.56 -10.59
C PHE A 58 5.36 -3.70 -10.34
N LEU A 59 4.74 -2.64 -9.83
CA LEU A 59 3.30 -2.55 -9.61
C LEU A 59 2.83 -1.12 -9.96
N ILE A 60 1.84 -1.02 -10.85
CA ILE A 60 1.17 0.24 -11.20
C ILE A 60 -0.32 0.09 -10.89
N LEU A 61 -0.86 1.05 -10.13
CA LEU A 61 -2.26 1.10 -9.74
C LEU A 61 -2.92 2.31 -10.44
N ARG A 62 -3.89 2.05 -11.32
CA ARG A 62 -4.60 3.07 -12.10
C ARG A 62 -6.01 3.25 -11.54
N ASN A 63 -6.17 4.21 -10.62
CA ASN A 63 -7.43 4.47 -9.92
C ASN A 63 -8.08 3.21 -9.30
N TYR A 64 -7.24 2.27 -8.86
CA TYR A 64 -7.67 1.01 -8.26
C TYR A 64 -8.27 1.26 -6.87
N ARG A 65 -9.45 0.68 -6.61
CA ARG A 65 -10.20 0.90 -5.38
C ARG A 65 -10.11 -0.32 -4.47
N ILE A 66 -9.90 -0.06 -3.19
CA ILE A 66 -9.94 -1.06 -2.11
C ILE A 66 -10.87 -0.56 -1.00
N PRO A 67 -11.42 -1.46 -0.17
CA PRO A 67 -12.18 -1.06 1.02
C PRO A 67 -11.35 -0.18 1.95
N ARG A 68 -12.00 0.71 2.70
CA ARG A 68 -11.35 1.61 3.67
C ARG A 68 -10.62 0.81 4.75
N GLU A 69 -11.18 -0.32 5.14
CA GLU A 69 -10.70 -1.25 6.16
C GLU A 69 -9.35 -1.89 5.80
N ASN A 70 -8.93 -1.78 4.53
CA ASN A 70 -7.61 -2.24 4.09
C ASN A 70 -6.47 -1.31 4.55
N LEU A 71 -6.77 -0.17 5.16
CA LEU A 71 -5.79 0.68 5.85
C LEU A 71 -5.29 -0.03 7.12
N LEU A 72 -3.97 -0.24 7.22
CA LEU A 72 -3.33 -0.69 8.46
C LEU A 72 -3.30 0.46 9.48
N ASN A 73 -4.35 0.52 10.29
CA ASN A 73 -4.74 1.72 11.02
C ASN A 73 -4.02 1.96 12.36
N LYS A 74 -2.99 1.18 12.70
CA LYS A 74 -2.26 1.30 13.99
C LYS A 74 -1.74 2.72 14.25
N HIS A 75 -1.29 3.41 13.21
CA HIS A 75 -0.69 4.75 13.31
C HIS A 75 -1.60 5.90 12.87
N GLY A 76 -2.73 5.57 12.26
CA GLY A 76 -3.69 6.53 11.72
C GLY A 76 -4.85 5.79 11.09
N ASP A 77 -6.07 6.23 11.39
CA ASP A 77 -7.31 5.68 10.88
C ASP A 77 -8.11 6.76 10.16
N VAL A 78 -8.98 6.36 9.25
CA VAL A 78 -9.93 7.23 8.57
C VAL A 78 -11.31 6.70 8.87
N LEU A 79 -12.16 7.47 9.54
CA LEU A 79 -13.55 7.06 9.81
C LEU A 79 -14.43 7.09 8.55
N PRO A 80 -15.65 6.51 8.58
CA PRO A 80 -16.55 6.50 7.41
C PRO A 80 -16.91 7.89 6.86
N ASP A 81 -16.86 8.93 7.69
CA ASP A 81 -17.09 10.33 7.30
C ASP A 81 -15.83 11.02 6.72
N GLY A 82 -14.72 10.29 6.59
CA GLY A 82 -13.42 10.81 6.14
C GLY A 82 -12.59 11.46 7.25
N THR A 83 -13.08 11.53 8.49
CA THR A 83 -12.33 12.10 9.62
C THR A 83 -11.09 11.26 9.91
N TYR A 84 -9.91 11.90 9.85
CA TYR A 84 -8.65 11.26 10.20
C TYR A 84 -8.41 11.28 11.71
N LYS A 85 -8.05 10.12 12.29
CA LYS A 85 -7.68 9.96 13.69
C LYS A 85 -6.28 9.37 13.79
N THR A 86 -5.48 9.85 14.73
CA THR A 86 -4.14 9.30 14.98
C THR A 86 -3.80 9.37 16.47
N PRO A 87 -3.11 8.38 17.03
CA PRO A 87 -2.60 8.46 18.40
C PRO A 87 -1.42 9.44 18.53
N PHE A 88 -0.86 9.92 17.42
CA PHE A 88 0.30 10.80 17.40
C PHE A 88 -0.11 12.28 17.40
N LYS A 89 0.36 13.03 18.41
CA LYS A 89 0.15 14.49 18.47
C LYS A 89 0.94 15.27 17.41
N SER A 90 2.04 14.70 16.89
CA SER A 90 2.96 15.36 15.94
C SER A 90 3.09 14.55 14.67
N SER A 91 3.04 15.23 13.53
CA SER A 91 3.28 14.66 12.20
C SER A 91 4.65 13.99 12.08
N ASN A 92 5.70 14.60 12.63
CA ASN A 92 7.06 14.04 12.59
C ASN A 92 7.16 12.72 13.37
N LYS A 93 6.50 12.62 14.53
CA LYS A 93 6.46 11.37 15.31
C LYS A 93 5.69 10.27 14.57
N ARG A 94 4.58 10.61 13.93
CA ARG A 94 3.82 9.68 13.09
C ARG A 94 4.64 9.19 11.90
N PHE A 95 5.34 10.11 11.22
CA PHE A 95 6.20 9.78 10.10
C PHE A 95 7.33 8.84 10.52
N GLY A 96 8.01 9.14 11.63
CA GLY A 96 9.03 8.25 12.20
C GLY A 96 8.51 6.87 12.55
N ALA A 97 7.30 6.76 13.14
CA ALA A 97 6.67 5.47 13.41
C ALA A 97 6.31 4.69 12.13
N SER A 98 5.92 5.39 11.06
CA SER A 98 5.61 4.79 9.76
C SER A 98 6.87 4.30 9.03
N LEU A 99 7.98 5.02 9.19
CA LEU A 99 9.29 4.57 8.71
C LEU A 99 9.85 3.41 9.54
N GLY A 100 9.66 3.39 10.85
CA GLY A 100 10.06 2.27 11.70
C GLY A 100 9.33 0.96 11.37
N ALA A 101 8.18 1.02 10.71
CA ALA A 101 7.49 -0.16 10.19
C ALA A 101 8.12 -0.71 8.89
N LEU A 102 9.08 0.01 8.28
CA LEU A 102 9.83 -0.40 7.06
C LEU A 102 11.15 -1.12 7.37
N SER A 103 11.65 -1.04 8.61
CA SER A 103 12.97 -1.55 9.01
C SER A 103 12.93 -2.99 9.50
#